data_AF-A0A931PRL7-F1
#
_entry.id   AF-A0A931PRL7-F1
#
_cell.length_a   1.000
_cell.length_b   1.000
_cell.length_c   1.000
_cell.angle_alpha   90.00
_cell.angle_beta   90.00
_cell.angle_gamma   90.00
#
_symmetry.space_group_name_H-M   'P 1'
#
loop_
_entity.id
_entity.type
_entity.pdbx_description
1 polymer ?
#
loop_
_entity_poly.entity_id
_entity_poly.type
_entity_poly.pdbx_seq_one_letter_code
_entity_poly.pdbx_strand_id
1 'polypeptide(L)'
;MRVVDLLHELSACGVKVTTKRGRLRVDAPIGVLTPGLRGAISEYRSELLELVRDQCSWQVVNRNAVMSAVDFETEVERPQVSDETLIGLSQNVLCPKGARKFALLRLAMRCVSYHWKSGDAEHYGWIFDELVELGRDLDKLSLRESRSRLQSLCEKVGAAFEKRSVVHDSERLAGSLAAKEKASANPNSSADANTFASANSKEVNQMSVFAEVPKETLVGRGEHQAKIVAIGQPEKSKFDETKQSLKLTFEILSGKFKSEKLTKYFTLSLKSKANLGQVYRRLAGEPKQGERVDLERDLVGREVSIIVTHKDGEDGPYAVIEDVFAPDGAAEAVK
;
A
#
# COMPACT_ATOMS: atom_id res chain seq x y z
N MET A 1 19.48 -22.82 23.52
CA MET A 1 18.52 -23.25 22.48
C MET A 1 19.01 -22.67 21.15
N ARG A 2 18.92 -23.35 20.00
CA ARG A 2 19.33 -22.70 18.73
C ARG A 2 18.19 -21.85 18.19
N VAL A 3 18.49 -20.81 17.43
CA VAL A 3 17.48 -19.87 16.89
C VAL A 3 16.47 -20.54 15.98
N VAL A 4 16.89 -21.56 15.23
CA VAL A 4 16.00 -22.37 14.39
C VAL A 4 14.99 -23.15 15.23
N ASP A 5 15.43 -23.71 16.36
CA ASP A 5 14.56 -24.45 17.28
C ASP A 5 13.53 -23.50 17.91
N LEU A 6 13.95 -22.26 18.27
CA LEU A 6 13.06 -21.20 18.74
C LEU A 6 12.01 -20.79 17.69
N LEU A 7 12.39 -20.66 16.41
CA LEU A 7 11.43 -20.34 15.34
C LEU A 7 10.39 -21.45 15.16
N HIS A 8 10.80 -22.72 15.26
CA HIS A 8 9.88 -23.85 15.21
C HIS A 8 8.92 -23.84 16.39
N GLU A 9 9.41 -23.54 17.59
CA GLU A 9 8.58 -23.44 18.81
C GLU A 9 7.57 -22.29 18.71
N LEU A 10 8.02 -21.10 18.28
CA LEU A 10 7.14 -19.94 18.03
C LEU A 10 6.08 -20.26 16.99
N SER A 11 6.44 -20.90 15.88
CA SER A 11 5.51 -21.32 14.83
C SER A 11 4.49 -22.34 15.34
N ALA A 12 4.92 -23.33 16.12
CA ALA A 12 4.04 -24.34 16.72
C ALA A 12 3.02 -23.72 17.70
N CYS A 13 3.42 -22.64 18.37
CA CYS A 13 2.56 -21.85 19.24
C CYS A 13 1.65 -20.84 18.48
N GLY A 14 1.71 -20.79 17.15
CA GLY A 14 0.95 -19.81 16.36
C GLY A 14 1.47 -18.38 16.50
N VAL A 15 2.71 -18.20 16.94
CA VAL A 15 3.37 -16.89 17.05
C VAL A 15 4.02 -16.56 15.71
N LYS A 16 3.62 -15.43 15.13
CA LYS A 16 4.15 -14.92 13.86
C LYS A 16 5.21 -13.86 14.14
N VAL A 17 6.42 -14.09 13.63
CA VAL A 17 7.53 -13.14 13.71
C VAL A 17 7.72 -12.48 12.36
N THR A 18 7.69 -11.14 12.32
CA THR A 18 7.89 -10.35 11.10
C THR A 18 8.89 -9.22 11.35
N THR A 19 9.39 -8.58 10.29
CA THR A 19 10.24 -7.39 10.42
C THR A 19 9.52 -6.17 9.82
N LYS A 20 9.56 -5.03 10.51
CA LYS A 20 9.03 -3.75 10.01
C LYS A 20 9.99 -2.62 10.37
N ARG A 21 10.53 -1.94 9.36
CA ARG A 21 11.49 -0.82 9.50
C ARG A 21 12.71 -1.19 10.36
N GLY A 22 13.29 -2.37 10.11
CA GLY A 22 14.45 -2.85 10.88
C GLY A 22 14.15 -3.17 12.34
N ARG A 23 12.88 -3.43 12.69
CA ARG A 23 12.47 -3.89 14.03
C ARG A 23 11.71 -5.20 13.92
N LEU A 24 12.03 -6.13 14.83
CA LEU A 24 11.30 -7.38 14.98
C LEU A 24 9.90 -7.09 15.56
N ARG A 25 8.87 -7.61 14.89
CA ARG A 25 7.46 -7.59 15.28
C ARG A 25 7.04 -9.02 15.59
N VAL A 26 6.33 -9.21 16.69
CA VAL A 26 5.88 -10.51 17.17
C VAL A 26 4.39 -10.42 17.41
N ASP A 27 3.61 -11.09 16.57
CA ASP A 27 2.16 -11.21 16.71
C ASP A 27 1.85 -12.58 17.30
N ALA A 28 1.19 -12.60 18.45
CA ALA A 28 0.91 -13.83 19.19
C ALA A 28 -0.52 -13.83 19.75
N PRO A 29 -1.18 -15.00 19.80
CA PRO A 29 -2.46 -15.13 20.50
C PRO A 29 -2.30 -14.84 22.00
N ILE A 30 -3.40 -14.41 22.63
CA ILE A 30 -3.43 -14.06 24.05
C ILE A 30 -3.07 -15.30 24.89
N GLY A 31 -2.14 -15.13 25.84
CA GLY A 31 -1.70 -16.19 26.77
C GLY A 31 -0.61 -17.13 26.25
N VAL A 32 -0.24 -17.05 24.96
CA VAL A 32 0.75 -17.96 24.35
C VAL A 32 2.19 -17.57 24.68
N LEU A 33 2.48 -16.26 24.81
CA LEU A 33 3.85 -15.79 25.03
C LEU A 33 4.25 -15.89 26.51
N THR A 34 4.72 -17.07 26.91
CA THR A 34 5.27 -17.34 28.24
C THR A 34 6.50 -16.47 28.54
N PRO A 35 6.84 -16.21 29.83
CA PRO A 35 8.03 -15.45 30.19
C PRO A 35 9.34 -16.05 29.63
N GLY A 36 9.42 -17.38 29.54
CA GLY A 36 10.56 -18.08 28.94
C GLY A 36 10.72 -17.78 27.44
N LEU A 37 9.63 -17.83 26.68
CA LEU A 37 9.64 -17.48 25.25
C LEU A 37 9.96 -15.99 25.03
N ARG A 38 9.45 -15.09 25.91
CA ARG A 38 9.81 -13.66 25.87
C ARG A 38 11.32 -13.45 26.06
N GLY A 39 11.90 -14.15 27.04
CA GLY A 39 13.34 -14.12 27.31
C GLY A 39 14.14 -14.59 26.09
N ALA A 40 13.78 -15.75 25.53
CA ALA A 40 14.45 -16.31 24.36
C ALA A 40 14.34 -15.41 23.11
N ILE A 41 13.17 -14.81 22.85
CA ILE A 41 13.01 -13.86 21.74
C ILE A 41 13.92 -12.63 21.94
N SER A 42 14.06 -12.15 23.18
CA SER A 42 14.90 -11.01 23.48
C SER A 42 16.39 -11.33 23.33
N GLU A 43 16.80 -12.51 23.78
CA GLU A 43 18.19 -13.01 23.69
C GLU A 43 18.63 -13.17 22.23
N TYR A 44 17.79 -13.78 21.40
CA TYR A 44 18.09 -14.05 19.98
C TYR A 44 17.55 -12.99 19.02
N ARG A 45 17.26 -11.77 19.51
CA ARG A 45 16.57 -10.72 18.73
C ARG A 45 17.29 -10.36 17.43
N SER A 46 18.61 -10.19 17.46
CA SER A 46 19.41 -9.78 16.30
C SER A 46 19.48 -10.89 15.25
N GLU A 47 19.72 -12.13 15.69
CA GLU A 47 19.75 -13.32 14.82
C GLU A 47 18.38 -13.60 14.20
N LEU A 48 17.29 -13.45 14.97
CA LEU A 48 15.93 -13.53 14.44
C LEU A 48 15.64 -12.45 13.41
N LEU A 49 16.17 -11.23 13.61
CA LEU A 49 15.97 -10.14 12.67
C LEU A 49 16.71 -10.41 11.35
N GLU A 50 17.94 -10.91 11.40
CA GLU A 50 18.70 -11.33 10.22
C GLU A 50 18.01 -12.49 9.51
N LEU A 51 17.65 -13.55 10.25
CA LEU A 51 16.96 -14.71 9.68
C LEU A 51 15.59 -14.36 9.08
N VAL A 52 14.79 -13.53 9.74
CA VAL A 52 13.47 -13.11 9.23
C VAL A 52 13.62 -12.08 8.12
N ARG A 53 14.66 -11.23 8.11
CA ARG A 53 14.96 -10.37 6.96
C ARG A 53 15.33 -11.22 5.75
N ASP A 54 16.12 -12.26 5.98
CA ASP A 54 16.52 -13.20 4.96
C ASP A 54 15.31 -14.01 4.49
N GLN A 55 14.44 -14.52 5.38
CA GLN A 55 13.25 -15.35 5.08
C GLN A 55 11.99 -14.57 4.65
N CYS A 56 11.79 -13.30 5.02
CA CYS A 56 10.68 -12.47 4.51
C CYS A 56 10.85 -12.17 3.02
N SER A 57 12.08 -12.27 2.50
CA SER A 57 12.27 -12.33 1.05
C SER A 57 11.71 -13.62 0.42
N TRP A 58 11.43 -14.68 1.21
CA TRP A 58 11.03 -16.05 0.80
C TRP A 58 9.53 -16.40 0.90
N GLN A 59 8.69 -15.69 1.67
CA GLN A 59 7.29 -16.12 1.88
C GLN A 59 6.27 -15.74 0.79
N VAL A 60 6.68 -15.19 -0.37
CA VAL A 60 5.75 -14.88 -1.49
C VAL A 60 5.54 -16.05 -2.46
N VAL A 61 6.10 -17.24 -2.20
CA VAL A 61 5.87 -18.41 -3.07
C VAL A 61 5.36 -19.59 -2.24
N ASN A 62 4.09 -19.52 -1.83
CA ASN A 62 3.31 -20.73 -1.55
C ASN A 62 2.07 -20.76 -2.45
N ARG A 63 1.93 -21.86 -3.19
CA ARG A 63 1.21 -21.98 -4.47
C ARG A 63 -0.32 -22.05 -4.33
N ASN A 64 -0.87 -21.86 -3.13
CA ASN A 64 -2.31 -21.89 -2.87
C ASN A 64 -2.91 -20.52 -2.51
N ALA A 65 -2.13 -19.43 -2.56
CA ALA A 65 -2.61 -18.07 -2.27
C ALA A 65 -2.78 -17.18 -3.53
N VAL A 66 -2.85 -17.77 -4.74
CA VAL A 66 -2.93 -17.03 -6.02
C VAL A 66 -4.34 -16.50 -6.32
N MET A 67 -5.20 -16.28 -5.32
CA MET A 67 -6.50 -15.61 -5.54
C MET A 67 -6.77 -14.38 -4.67
N SER A 68 -5.88 -13.97 -3.78
CA SER A 68 -6.09 -12.69 -3.10
C SER A 68 -4.80 -12.11 -2.54
N ALA A 69 -4.24 -11.13 -3.25
CA ALA A 69 -3.59 -9.96 -2.65
C ALA A 69 -3.11 -9.04 -3.77
N VAL A 70 -3.98 -8.08 -4.08
CA VAL A 70 -3.63 -6.80 -4.67
C VAL A 70 -3.05 -5.94 -3.54
N ASP A 71 -2.23 -4.95 -3.92
CA ASP A 71 -1.62 -3.90 -3.09
C ASP A 71 -0.31 -4.23 -2.37
N PHE A 72 0.79 -4.03 -3.10
CA PHE A 72 2.08 -3.65 -2.52
C PHE A 72 2.64 -2.50 -3.36
N GLU A 73 2.33 -1.28 -2.93
CA GLU A 73 3.03 -0.05 -3.31
C GLU A 73 4.33 0.02 -2.51
N THR A 74 5.43 -0.35 -3.16
CA THR A 74 6.76 0.14 -2.81
C THR A 74 7.41 0.53 -4.12
N GLU A 75 7.83 1.78 -4.22
CA GLU A 75 8.78 2.23 -5.23
C GLU A 75 10.04 1.36 -5.09
N VAL A 76 10.18 0.40 -6.00
CA VAL A 76 11.40 -0.40 -6.13
C VAL A 76 12.21 0.30 -7.20
N GLU A 77 13.30 0.95 -6.81
CA GLU A 77 14.32 1.41 -7.75
C GLU A 77 14.77 0.24 -8.64
N ARG A 78 15.09 0.53 -9.91
CA ARG A 78 15.58 -0.46 -10.89
C ARG A 78 16.61 -1.37 -10.22
N PRO A 79 16.40 -2.69 -10.15
CA PRO A 79 17.41 -3.58 -9.59
C PRO A 79 18.61 -3.61 -10.54
N GLN A 80 19.70 -2.91 -10.18
CA GLN A 80 21.00 -3.19 -10.76
C GLN A 80 21.50 -4.49 -10.14
N VAL A 81 21.36 -5.59 -10.87
CA VAL A 81 21.93 -6.88 -10.48
C VAL A 81 23.42 -6.81 -10.80
N SER A 82 24.27 -6.57 -9.80
CA SER A 82 25.72 -6.65 -9.96
C SER A 82 26.18 -8.10 -10.13
N ASP A 83 27.28 -8.32 -10.84
CA ASP A 83 27.92 -9.64 -10.98
C ASP A 83 28.23 -10.29 -9.62
N GLU A 84 28.48 -9.49 -8.59
CA GLU A 84 28.72 -9.94 -7.21
C GLU A 84 27.48 -10.61 -6.58
N THR A 85 26.27 -10.16 -6.94
CA THR A 85 25.00 -10.75 -6.47
C THR A 85 24.78 -12.13 -7.10
N LEU A 86 25.18 -12.31 -8.36
CA LEU A 86 25.16 -13.58 -9.07
C LEU A 86 26.24 -14.55 -8.54
N ILE A 87 27.41 -14.02 -8.16
CA ILE A 87 28.51 -14.79 -7.60
C ILE A 87 28.18 -15.29 -6.18
N GLY A 88 27.61 -14.45 -5.31
CA GLY A 88 27.27 -14.80 -3.93
C GLY A 88 26.23 -15.95 -3.82
N LEU A 89 25.27 -16.02 -4.74
CA LEU A 89 24.29 -17.12 -4.79
C LEU A 89 24.90 -18.44 -5.29
N SER A 90 26.02 -18.39 -6.02
CA SER A 90 26.73 -19.57 -6.54
C SER A 90 27.76 -20.15 -5.56
N GLN A 91 28.26 -19.34 -4.62
CA GLN A 91 29.32 -19.71 -3.68
C GLN A 91 28.82 -20.30 -2.35
N ASN A 92 27.50 -20.46 -2.16
CA ASN A 92 26.98 -21.26 -1.05
C ASN A 92 27.21 -22.76 -1.32
N VAL A 93 28.41 -23.20 -0.94
CA VAL A 93 28.99 -24.55 -1.09
C VAL A 93 28.14 -25.67 -0.44
N LEU A 94 27.11 -25.32 0.34
CA LEU A 94 26.28 -26.27 1.10
C LEU A 94 24.79 -26.28 0.72
N CYS A 95 24.41 -25.81 -0.47
CA CYS A 95 23.01 -25.89 -0.90
C CYS A 95 22.71 -27.21 -1.64
N PRO A 96 21.71 -28.02 -1.20
CA PRO A 96 21.21 -29.17 -1.94
C PRO A 96 20.79 -28.79 -3.37
N LYS A 97 20.87 -29.72 -4.33
CA LYS A 97 20.55 -29.46 -5.76
C LYS A 97 19.20 -28.74 -5.95
N GLY A 98 18.19 -29.05 -5.13
CA GLY A 98 16.87 -28.39 -5.15
C GLY A 98 16.88 -26.92 -4.70
N ALA A 99 17.77 -26.52 -3.79
CA ALA A 99 17.87 -25.14 -3.31
C ALA A 99 18.50 -24.20 -4.37
N ARG A 100 19.45 -24.73 -5.17
CA ARG A 100 20.03 -24.01 -6.32
C ARG A 100 18.99 -23.76 -7.42
N LYS A 101 18.14 -24.76 -7.68
CA LYS A 101 17.00 -24.66 -8.62
C LYS A 101 16.02 -23.56 -8.23
N PHE A 102 15.72 -23.50 -6.93
CA PHE A 102 14.80 -22.51 -6.39
C PHE A 102 15.37 -21.08 -6.45
N ALA A 103 16.66 -20.90 -6.16
CA ALA A 103 17.31 -19.58 -6.22
C ALA A 103 17.34 -19.00 -7.64
N LEU A 104 17.64 -19.82 -8.64
CA LEU A 104 17.72 -19.40 -10.05
C LEU A 104 16.34 -19.02 -10.61
N LEU A 105 15.32 -19.86 -10.39
CA LEU A 105 13.93 -19.55 -10.80
C LEU A 105 13.42 -18.27 -10.13
N ARG A 106 13.81 -18.05 -8.87
CA ARG A 106 13.40 -16.87 -8.11
C ARG A 106 14.01 -15.57 -8.65
N LEU A 107 15.29 -15.58 -9.04
CA LEU A 107 15.92 -14.38 -9.62
C LEU A 107 15.18 -13.98 -10.90
N ALA A 108 14.89 -14.95 -11.77
CA ALA A 108 14.19 -14.69 -13.00
C ALA A 108 12.74 -14.21 -12.79
N MET A 109 12.00 -14.81 -11.85
CA MET A 109 10.66 -14.34 -11.49
C MET A 109 10.66 -12.92 -10.92
N ARG A 110 11.72 -12.52 -10.21
CA ARG A 110 11.87 -11.16 -9.69
C ARG A 110 12.03 -10.14 -10.82
N CYS A 111 12.81 -10.47 -11.84
CA CYS A 111 12.93 -9.66 -13.04
C CYS A 111 11.58 -9.53 -13.75
N VAL A 112 10.83 -10.63 -13.92
CA VAL A 112 9.53 -10.61 -14.60
C VAL A 112 8.47 -9.85 -13.81
N SER A 113 8.38 -10.04 -12.49
CA SER A 113 7.34 -9.42 -11.65
C SER A 113 7.41 -7.90 -11.61
N TYR A 114 8.60 -7.31 -11.70
CA TYR A 114 8.76 -5.86 -11.75
C TYR A 114 8.10 -5.28 -13.02
N HIS A 115 8.20 -6.01 -14.13
CA HIS A 115 7.72 -5.54 -15.44
C HIS A 115 6.30 -5.99 -15.78
N TRP A 116 5.77 -7.04 -15.14
CA TRP A 116 4.37 -7.44 -15.26
C TRP A 116 3.40 -6.34 -14.78
N LYS A 117 3.80 -5.58 -13.76
CA LYS A 117 3.00 -4.47 -13.19
C LYS A 117 2.75 -3.32 -14.18
N SER A 118 3.49 -3.23 -15.29
CA SER A 118 3.26 -2.21 -16.33
C SER A 118 2.19 -2.58 -17.37
N GLY A 119 1.55 -3.75 -17.26
CA GLY A 119 0.41 -4.14 -18.09
C GLY A 119 0.74 -4.87 -19.40
N ASP A 120 1.98 -5.36 -19.57
CA ASP A 120 2.49 -5.96 -20.81
C ASP A 120 2.63 -7.49 -20.77
N ALA A 121 1.71 -8.15 -20.07
CA ALA A 121 1.72 -9.59 -19.83
C ALA A 121 1.95 -10.43 -21.11
N GLU A 122 1.30 -10.06 -22.22
CA GLU A 122 1.37 -10.80 -23.48
C GLU A 122 2.73 -10.69 -24.17
N HIS A 123 3.41 -9.54 -24.06
CA HIS A 123 4.71 -9.30 -24.69
C HIS A 123 5.85 -10.07 -24.00
N TYR A 124 5.70 -10.35 -22.71
CA TYR A 124 6.70 -11.05 -21.89
C TYR A 124 6.37 -12.53 -21.65
N GLY A 125 5.34 -13.07 -22.33
CA GLY A 125 4.95 -14.48 -22.21
C GLY A 125 6.09 -15.46 -22.48
N TRP A 126 6.96 -15.14 -23.45
CA TRP A 126 8.13 -15.96 -23.81
C TRP A 126 9.12 -16.16 -22.65
N ILE A 127 9.17 -15.24 -21.67
CA ILE A 127 10.04 -15.39 -20.49
C ILE A 127 9.55 -16.54 -19.62
N PHE A 128 8.23 -16.71 -19.50
CA PHE A 128 7.66 -17.83 -18.73
C PHE A 128 7.93 -19.16 -19.42
N ASP A 129 7.83 -19.21 -20.76
CA ASP A 129 8.14 -20.42 -21.52
C ASP A 129 9.61 -20.82 -21.37
N GLU A 130 10.55 -19.87 -21.48
CA GLU A 130 11.98 -20.14 -21.27
C GLU A 130 12.27 -20.56 -19.82
N LEU A 131 11.57 -20.02 -18.82
CA LEU A 131 11.73 -20.41 -17.42
C LEU A 131 11.16 -21.79 -17.10
N VAL A 132 10.05 -22.15 -17.73
CA VAL A 132 9.48 -23.49 -17.62
C VAL A 132 10.41 -24.51 -18.26
N GLU A 133 10.97 -24.21 -19.43
CA GLU A 133 11.96 -25.06 -20.10
C GLU A 133 13.24 -25.22 -19.27
N LEU A 134 13.79 -24.11 -18.76
CA LEU A 134 14.95 -24.12 -17.87
C LEU A 134 14.67 -24.93 -16.59
N GLY A 135 13.48 -24.81 -16.01
CA GLY A 135 13.06 -25.57 -14.84
C GLY A 135 12.92 -27.08 -15.08
N ARG A 136 12.55 -27.51 -16.29
CA ARG A 136 12.47 -28.93 -16.67
C ARG A 136 13.86 -29.55 -16.86
N ASP A 137 14.79 -28.80 -17.44
CA ASP A 137 16.13 -29.30 -17.73
C ASP A 137 17.12 -29.09 -16.61
N LEU A 138 16.77 -28.32 -15.57
CA LEU A 138 17.72 -27.89 -14.55
C LEU A 138 18.43 -29.03 -13.81
N ASP A 139 17.78 -30.19 -13.67
CA ASP A 139 18.36 -31.35 -12.99
C ASP A 139 19.34 -32.14 -13.89
N LYS A 140 19.30 -31.88 -15.21
CA LYS A 140 20.17 -32.46 -16.23
C LYS A 140 21.35 -31.55 -16.60
N LEU A 141 21.23 -30.25 -16.32
CA LEU A 141 22.23 -29.25 -16.64
C LEU A 141 23.33 -29.20 -15.58
N SER A 142 24.57 -29.04 -16.02
CA SER A 142 25.67 -28.68 -15.12
C SER A 142 25.46 -27.28 -14.54
N LEU A 143 26.16 -26.98 -13.44
CA LEU A 143 26.12 -25.64 -12.82
C LEU A 143 26.57 -24.55 -13.82
N ARG A 144 27.56 -24.86 -14.66
CA ARG A 144 28.09 -23.94 -15.68
C ARG A 144 27.07 -23.66 -16.77
N GLU A 145 26.37 -24.68 -17.26
CA GLU A 145 25.33 -24.52 -18.27
C GLU A 145 24.11 -23.78 -17.72
N SER A 146 23.71 -24.08 -16.47
CA SER A 146 22.62 -23.38 -15.79
C SER A 146 22.91 -21.88 -15.65
N ARG A 147 24.15 -21.53 -15.27
CA ARG A 147 24.60 -20.14 -15.19
C ARG A 147 24.59 -19.45 -16.56
N SER A 148 25.12 -20.13 -17.59
CA SER A 148 25.16 -19.60 -18.95
C SER A 148 23.75 -19.32 -19.51
N ARG A 149 22.81 -20.26 -19.33
CA ARG A 149 21.41 -20.08 -19.76
C ARG A 149 20.71 -18.95 -19.00
N LEU A 150 20.93 -18.84 -17.69
CA LEU A 150 20.35 -17.75 -16.89
C LEU A 150 20.89 -16.39 -17.32
N GLN A 151 22.20 -16.30 -17.55
CA GLN A 151 22.84 -15.08 -18.03
C GLN A 151 22.28 -14.67 -19.41
N SER A 152 22.16 -15.62 -20.33
CA SER A 152 21.55 -15.37 -21.64
C SER A 152 20.09 -14.90 -21.54
N LEU A 153 19.30 -15.48 -20.62
CA LEU A 153 17.94 -15.02 -20.35
C LEU A 153 17.93 -13.58 -19.83
N CYS A 154 18.80 -13.25 -18.86
CA CYS A 154 18.93 -11.89 -18.34
C CYS A 154 19.31 -10.87 -19.43
N GLU A 155 20.24 -11.23 -20.33
CA GLU A 155 20.65 -10.39 -21.46
C GLU A 155 19.50 -10.19 -22.46
N LYS A 156 18.78 -11.25 -22.84
CA LYS A 156 17.59 -11.15 -23.72
C LYS A 156 16.51 -10.27 -23.13
N VAL A 157 16.26 -10.43 -21.83
CA VAL A 157 15.29 -9.64 -21.08
C VAL A 157 15.72 -8.16 -21.09
N GLY A 158 16.99 -7.87 -20.77
CA GLY A 158 17.56 -6.52 -20.87
C GLY A 158 17.43 -5.90 -22.26
N ALA A 159 17.76 -6.65 -23.31
CA ALA A 159 17.69 -6.20 -24.70
C ALA A 159 16.24 -5.95 -25.18
N ALA A 160 15.29 -6.79 -24.77
CA ALA A 160 13.88 -6.58 -25.04
C ALA A 160 13.36 -5.28 -24.38
N PHE A 161 13.91 -4.92 -23.21
CA PHE A 161 13.58 -3.67 -22.54
C PHE A 161 14.21 -2.44 -23.20
N GLU A 162 15.50 -2.48 -23.55
CA GLU A 162 16.18 -1.35 -24.22
C GLU A 162 15.54 -0.99 -25.56
N LYS A 163 15.13 -2.00 -26.34
CA LYS A 163 14.39 -1.77 -27.59
C LYS A 163 13.08 -1.03 -27.37
N ARG A 164 12.44 -1.19 -26.21
CA ARG A 164 11.14 -0.58 -25.91
C ARG A 164 11.24 0.80 -25.26
N SER A 165 12.27 1.07 -24.44
CA SER A 165 12.51 2.44 -23.94
C SER A 165 12.73 3.41 -25.11
N VAL A 166 13.45 2.96 -26.15
CA VAL A 166 13.66 3.75 -27.37
C VAL A 166 12.35 3.99 -28.14
N VAL A 167 11.45 3.00 -28.19
CA VAL A 167 10.13 3.14 -28.84
C VAL A 167 9.21 4.07 -28.04
N HIS A 168 9.12 3.92 -26.72
CA HIS A 168 8.28 4.80 -25.88
C HIS A 168 8.78 6.24 -25.80
N ASP A 169 10.09 6.47 -25.83
CA ASP A 169 10.65 7.82 -25.84
C ASP A 169 10.46 8.49 -27.22
N SER A 170 10.52 7.73 -28.31
CA SER A 170 10.20 8.25 -29.65
C SER A 170 8.72 8.56 -29.85
N GLU A 171 7.80 7.74 -29.31
CA GLU A 171 6.36 8.02 -29.30
C GLU A 171 5.99 9.24 -28.43
N ARG A 172 6.66 9.41 -27.27
CA ARG A 172 6.49 10.60 -26.43
C ARG A 172 7.00 11.86 -27.09
N LEU A 173 8.13 11.80 -27.79
CA LEU A 173 8.66 12.93 -28.55
C LEU A 173 7.77 13.30 -29.74
N ALA A 174 7.19 12.30 -30.43
CA ALA A 174 6.23 12.53 -31.51
C ALA A 174 4.92 13.19 -31.01
N GLY A 175 4.38 12.74 -29.87
CA GLY A 175 3.20 13.34 -29.24
C GLY A 175 3.46 14.75 -28.69
N SER A 176 4.66 15.01 -28.17
CA SER A 176 5.10 16.31 -27.67
C SER A 176 5.24 17.36 -28.78
N LEU A 177 5.66 16.97 -29.99
CA LEU A 177 5.80 17.89 -31.12
C LEU A 177 4.42 18.28 -31.69
N ALA A 178 3.48 17.35 -31.76
CA ALA A 178 2.09 17.62 -32.18
C ALA A 178 1.32 18.54 -31.21
N ALA A 179 1.68 18.54 -29.92
CA ALA A 179 1.06 19.42 -28.92
C ALA A 179 1.64 20.84 -28.91
N LYS A 180 2.92 21.03 -29.32
CA LYS A 180 3.56 22.34 -29.39
C LYS A 180 3.09 23.19 -30.58
N GLU A 181 2.56 22.56 -31.63
CA GLU A 181 2.07 23.26 -32.83
C GLU A 181 0.68 23.91 -32.65
N LYS A 182 -0.04 23.60 -31.56
CA LYS A 182 -1.40 24.14 -31.28
C LYS A 182 -1.47 25.24 -30.22
N ALA A 183 -0.36 25.63 -29.60
CA ALA A 183 -0.38 26.54 -28.44
C ALA A 183 0.16 27.96 -28.73
N SER A 184 0.42 28.33 -29.99
CA SER A 184 0.97 29.65 -30.35
C SER A 184 -0.06 30.53 -31.07
N ALA A 185 -1.05 31.05 -30.35
CA ALA A 185 -1.80 32.25 -30.75
C ALA A 185 -2.66 32.81 -29.60
N ASN A 186 -2.11 33.67 -28.73
CA ASN A 186 -2.64 35.00 -28.37
C ASN A 186 -1.96 35.56 -27.10
N PRO A 187 -1.47 36.81 -27.13
CA PRO A 187 -1.18 37.59 -25.92
C PRO A 187 -2.26 38.66 -25.71
N ASN A 188 -2.62 38.95 -24.46
CA ASN A 188 -2.85 40.33 -24.04
C ASN A 188 -2.79 40.50 -22.51
N SER A 189 -2.05 41.52 -22.14
CA SER A 189 -1.75 42.08 -20.83
C SER A 189 -2.82 43.07 -20.36
N SER A 190 -2.97 43.25 -19.04
CA SER A 190 -2.69 44.55 -18.38
C SER A 190 -2.95 44.47 -16.87
N ALA A 191 -2.11 45.20 -16.12
CA ALA A 191 -2.16 45.43 -14.69
C ALA A 191 -3.28 46.39 -14.27
N ASP A 192 -3.64 46.42 -12.98
CA ASP A 192 -3.51 47.63 -12.16
C ASP A 192 -3.81 47.37 -10.67
N ALA A 193 -3.11 48.14 -9.83
CA ALA A 193 -3.17 48.17 -8.37
C ALA A 193 -4.18 49.20 -7.87
N ASN A 194 -4.75 49.02 -6.66
CA ASN A 194 -4.91 50.11 -5.67
C ASN A 194 -5.46 49.67 -4.29
N THR A 195 -4.59 49.82 -3.30
CA THR A 195 -4.63 50.47 -1.96
C THR A 195 -5.91 51.01 -1.29
N PHE A 196 -5.88 50.88 0.06
CA PHE A 196 -6.37 51.75 1.18
C PHE A 196 -7.61 51.37 2.03
N ALA A 197 -7.31 50.98 3.29
CA ALA A 197 -7.87 51.30 4.62
C ALA A 197 -9.38 51.56 4.83
N SER A 198 -9.96 51.01 5.92
CA SER A 198 -10.06 51.73 7.21
C SER A 198 -10.74 50.89 8.31
N ALA A 199 -10.42 51.26 9.55
CA ALA A 199 -10.80 50.64 10.80
C ALA A 199 -12.29 50.80 11.17
N ASN A 200 -12.81 49.88 11.99
CA ASN A 200 -13.85 50.20 12.95
C ASN A 200 -13.77 49.27 14.17
N SER A 201 -13.46 49.87 15.32
CA SER A 201 -13.48 49.27 16.65
C SER A 201 -14.92 49.27 17.19
N LYS A 202 -15.42 48.09 17.57
CA LYS A 202 -16.55 47.96 18.50
C LYS A 202 -16.23 46.93 19.58
N GLU A 203 -16.44 47.39 20.81
CA GLU A 203 -16.35 46.67 22.07
C GLU A 203 -17.07 45.32 22.02
N VAL A 204 -16.41 44.29 22.55
CA VAL A 204 -17.03 43.00 22.83
C VAL A 204 -16.77 42.63 24.29
N ASN A 205 -17.88 42.53 25.01
CA ASN A 205 -18.02 41.93 26.33
C ASN A 205 -17.14 40.68 26.49
N GLN A 206 -16.30 40.67 27.52
CA GLN A 206 -15.61 39.47 27.99
C GLN A 206 -16.63 38.50 28.59
N MET A 207 -17.28 37.70 27.72
CA MET A 207 -17.82 36.41 28.15
C MET A 207 -16.63 35.48 28.37
N SER A 208 -16.46 35.00 29.61
CA SER A 208 -15.52 33.93 29.90
C SER A 208 -15.99 32.66 29.19
N VAL A 209 -15.45 32.45 27.98
CA VAL A 209 -15.60 31.19 27.24
C VAL A 209 -14.84 30.13 28.02
N PHE A 210 -15.57 29.34 28.78
CA PHE A 210 -15.05 28.09 29.33
C PHE A 210 -14.83 27.15 28.14
N ALA A 211 -13.62 27.14 27.60
CA ALA A 211 -13.18 26.09 26.70
C ALA A 211 -12.94 24.85 27.57
N GLU A 212 -13.91 23.93 27.61
CA GLU A 212 -13.62 22.57 28.05
C GLU A 212 -12.57 22.02 27.09
N VAL A 213 -11.34 21.83 27.59
CA VAL A 213 -10.29 21.16 26.85
C VAL A 213 -10.77 19.72 26.65
N PRO A 214 -11.09 19.29 25.41
CA PRO A 214 -11.56 17.94 25.18
C PRO A 214 -10.48 16.99 25.66
N LYS A 215 -10.83 16.07 26.55
CA LYS A 215 -9.93 14.99 26.91
C LYS A 215 -9.84 14.10 25.67
N GLU A 216 -8.79 14.28 24.88
CA GLU A 216 -8.58 13.49 23.67
C GLU A 216 -8.31 12.04 24.07
N THR A 217 -9.38 11.24 24.13
CA THR A 217 -9.26 9.80 24.21
C THR A 217 -8.76 9.32 22.86
N LEU A 218 -7.46 9.02 22.76
CA LEU A 218 -6.88 8.48 21.54
C LEU A 218 -7.54 7.11 21.23
N VAL A 219 -8.41 7.08 20.22
CA VAL A 219 -9.08 5.85 19.77
C VAL A 219 -8.03 4.80 19.43
N GLY A 220 -8.19 3.58 19.93
CA GLY A 220 -7.24 2.48 19.72
C GLY A 220 -7.09 2.09 18.25
N ARG A 221 -5.92 1.55 17.87
CA ARG A 221 -5.70 1.04 16.50
C ARG A 221 -6.52 -0.22 16.25
N GLY A 222 -6.85 -0.47 15.00
CA GLY A 222 -7.56 -1.66 14.55
C GLY A 222 -8.91 -1.35 13.93
N GLU A 223 -9.73 -2.38 13.82
CA GLU A 223 -11.07 -2.31 13.24
C GLU A 223 -12.10 -1.88 14.28
N HIS A 224 -13.01 -0.97 13.89
CA HIS A 224 -14.10 -0.50 14.73
C HIS A 224 -15.40 -0.44 13.94
N GLN A 225 -16.49 -0.90 14.55
CA GLN A 225 -17.84 -0.64 14.03
C GLN A 225 -18.21 0.81 14.32
N ALA A 226 -18.64 1.53 13.29
CA ALA A 226 -18.98 2.94 13.35
C ALA A 226 -20.22 3.26 12.52
N LYS A 227 -20.75 4.47 12.68
CA LYS A 227 -21.87 5.01 11.91
C LYS A 227 -21.48 6.35 11.33
N ILE A 228 -21.85 6.61 10.09
CA ILE A 228 -21.69 7.95 9.49
C ILE A 228 -22.74 8.87 10.09
N VAL A 229 -22.33 9.87 10.86
CA VAL A 229 -23.25 10.75 11.60
C VAL A 229 -23.38 12.15 11.00
N ALA A 230 -22.38 12.58 10.22
CA ALA A 230 -22.43 13.88 9.57
C ALA A 230 -21.54 13.91 8.32
N ILE A 231 -21.96 14.72 7.35
CA ILE A 231 -21.20 15.08 6.16
C ILE A 231 -21.07 16.60 6.16
N GLY A 232 -19.83 17.09 6.15
CA GLY A 232 -19.55 18.52 6.06
C GLY A 232 -19.79 19.07 4.66
N GLN A 233 -19.89 20.38 4.53
CA GLN A 233 -19.98 21.03 3.22
C GLN A 233 -18.69 20.80 2.41
N PRO A 234 -18.77 20.78 1.07
CA PRO A 234 -17.59 20.73 0.22
C PRO A 234 -16.67 21.95 0.47
N GLU A 235 -15.41 21.69 0.78
CA GLU A 235 -14.37 22.70 0.99
C GLU A 235 -13.26 22.53 -0.05
N LYS A 236 -12.49 23.59 -0.34
CA LYS A 236 -11.29 23.44 -1.17
C LYS A 236 -10.28 22.52 -0.46
N SER A 237 -9.69 21.59 -1.20
CA SER A 237 -8.71 20.66 -0.64
C SER A 237 -7.47 21.41 -0.19
N LYS A 238 -7.01 21.15 1.04
CA LYS A 238 -5.77 21.73 1.60
C LYS A 238 -4.51 21.33 0.82
N PHE A 239 -4.57 20.26 0.03
CA PHE A 239 -3.43 19.73 -0.73
C PHE A 239 -3.47 20.11 -2.21
N ASP A 240 -4.64 20.51 -2.73
CA ASP A 240 -4.83 20.76 -4.15
C ASP A 240 -6.02 21.72 -4.34
N GLU A 241 -5.72 22.99 -4.60
CA GLU A 241 -6.73 24.05 -4.74
C GLU A 241 -7.73 23.80 -5.86
N THR A 242 -7.37 22.96 -6.85
CA THR A 242 -8.24 22.60 -7.96
C THR A 242 -9.30 21.56 -7.58
N LYS A 243 -9.13 20.88 -6.44
CA LYS A 243 -10.01 19.82 -5.98
C LYS A 243 -10.86 20.28 -4.81
N GLN A 244 -12.09 19.79 -4.79
CA GLN A 244 -12.96 19.88 -3.62
C GLN A 244 -12.80 18.63 -2.75
N SER A 245 -12.91 18.82 -1.45
CA SER A 245 -12.88 17.79 -0.43
C SER A 245 -14.14 17.84 0.43
N LEU A 246 -14.52 16.68 0.95
CA LEU A 246 -15.72 16.47 1.75
C LEU A 246 -15.30 15.80 3.06
N LYS A 247 -15.78 16.32 4.19
CA LYS A 247 -15.48 15.79 5.53
C LYS A 247 -16.59 14.83 5.96
N LEU A 248 -16.28 13.56 6.20
CA LEU A 248 -17.21 12.60 6.80
C LEU A 248 -16.86 12.42 8.28
N THR A 249 -17.87 12.41 9.14
CA THR A 249 -17.74 12.16 10.59
C THR A 249 -18.34 10.80 10.93
N PHE A 250 -17.56 9.98 11.61
CA PHE A 250 -17.88 8.61 12.00
C PHE A 250 -17.98 8.55 13.52
N GLU A 251 -19.07 8.02 14.06
CA GLU A 251 -19.24 7.76 15.48
C GLU A 251 -19.05 6.26 15.75
N ILE A 252 -18.15 5.90 16.67
CA ILE A 252 -17.86 4.50 17.01
C ILE A 252 -19.03 3.93 17.81
N LEU A 253 -19.54 2.77 17.39
CA LEU A 253 -20.74 2.14 17.99
C LEU A 253 -20.41 1.17 19.13
N SER A 254 -19.21 0.59 19.14
CA SER A 254 -18.86 -0.53 20.01
C SER A 254 -17.56 -0.34 20.80
N GLY A 255 -17.45 -1.01 21.93
CA GLY A 255 -16.21 -1.12 22.71
C GLY A 255 -15.92 0.09 23.60
N LYS A 256 -14.65 0.22 24.01
CA LYS A 256 -14.17 1.26 24.95
C LYS A 256 -14.31 2.68 24.41
N PHE A 257 -14.36 2.84 23.08
CA PHE A 257 -14.40 4.14 22.39
C PHE A 257 -15.81 4.47 21.87
N LYS A 258 -16.85 3.85 22.42
CA LYS A 258 -18.23 4.11 22.01
C LYS A 258 -18.56 5.61 22.12
N SER A 259 -19.21 6.14 21.09
CA SER A 259 -19.56 7.55 20.92
C SER A 259 -18.39 8.52 20.68
N GLU A 260 -17.15 8.03 20.59
CA GLU A 260 -16.05 8.82 20.07
C GLU A 260 -16.24 9.10 18.58
N LYS A 261 -15.90 10.33 18.17
CA LYS A 261 -16.08 10.80 16.80
C LYS A 261 -14.74 10.94 16.10
N LEU A 262 -14.62 10.31 14.94
CA LEU A 262 -13.47 10.43 14.05
C LEU A 262 -13.89 11.07 12.73
N THR A 263 -12.98 11.82 12.12
CA THR A 263 -13.26 12.51 10.85
C THR A 263 -12.27 12.11 9.78
N LYS A 264 -12.75 11.93 8.55
CA LYS A 264 -11.91 11.69 7.37
C LYS A 264 -12.32 12.59 6.22
N TYR A 265 -11.32 13.14 5.55
CA TYR A 265 -11.49 13.97 4.38
C TYR A 265 -11.38 13.10 3.11
N PHE A 266 -12.32 13.27 2.21
CA PHE A 266 -12.36 12.59 0.91
C PHE A 266 -12.34 13.62 -0.21
N THR A 267 -11.63 13.35 -1.31
CA THR A 267 -11.81 14.14 -2.53
C THR A 267 -13.22 13.91 -3.09
N LEU A 268 -13.91 15.00 -3.46
CA LEU A 268 -15.26 14.95 -4.02
C LEU A 268 -15.23 14.39 -5.45
N SER A 269 -15.21 13.06 -5.55
CA SER A 269 -15.19 12.32 -6.80
C SER A 269 -15.84 10.96 -6.60
N LEU A 270 -16.86 10.67 -7.40
CA LEU A 270 -17.56 9.37 -7.42
C LEU A 270 -17.03 8.42 -8.49
N LYS A 271 -15.85 8.70 -9.08
CA LYS A 271 -15.20 7.81 -10.03
C LYS A 271 -14.88 6.46 -9.39
N SER A 272 -14.77 5.42 -10.22
CA SER A 272 -14.62 4.05 -9.75
C SER A 272 -13.37 3.77 -8.91
N LYS A 273 -12.32 4.58 -9.08
CA LYS A 273 -11.07 4.48 -8.31
C LYS A 273 -10.96 5.47 -7.16
N ALA A 274 -11.92 6.41 -7.02
CA ALA A 274 -11.86 7.41 -5.97
C ALA A 274 -12.38 6.84 -4.64
N ASN A 275 -11.72 7.18 -3.53
CA ASN A 275 -12.08 6.67 -2.20
C ASN A 275 -13.56 6.94 -1.85
N LEU A 276 -14.06 8.15 -2.11
CA LEU A 276 -15.48 8.47 -1.87
C LEU A 276 -16.42 7.61 -2.74
N GLY A 277 -16.08 7.43 -4.03
CA GLY A 277 -16.84 6.58 -4.94
C GLY A 277 -16.81 5.10 -4.55
N GLN A 278 -15.75 4.61 -3.93
CA GLN A 278 -15.70 3.26 -3.37
C GLN A 278 -16.58 3.13 -2.12
N VAL A 279 -16.47 4.07 -1.17
CA VAL A 279 -17.33 4.10 0.03
C VAL A 279 -18.80 4.17 -0.36
N TYR A 280 -19.15 5.07 -1.27
CA TYR A 280 -20.53 5.21 -1.75
C TYR A 280 -21.06 3.90 -2.34
N ARG A 281 -20.29 3.26 -3.23
CA ARG A 281 -20.74 2.01 -3.87
C ARG A 281 -20.88 0.83 -2.92
N ARG A 282 -20.03 0.77 -1.89
CA ARG A 282 -20.14 -0.25 -0.83
C ARG A 282 -21.40 -0.07 0.01
N LEU A 283 -21.88 1.18 0.22
CA LEU A 283 -22.95 1.48 1.18
C LEU A 283 -24.32 1.75 0.54
N ALA A 284 -24.32 2.36 -0.65
CA ALA A 284 -25.52 2.81 -1.36
C ALA A 284 -25.69 2.15 -2.74
N GLY A 285 -24.70 1.38 -3.21
CA GLY A 285 -24.73 0.72 -4.52
C GLY A 285 -24.16 1.59 -5.66
N GLU A 286 -24.18 1.04 -6.88
CA GLU A 286 -23.61 1.71 -8.06
C GLU A 286 -24.50 2.85 -8.55
N PRO A 287 -24.02 4.12 -8.54
CA PRO A 287 -24.82 5.24 -9.01
C PRO A 287 -25.05 5.11 -10.51
N LYS A 288 -26.28 5.32 -10.98
CA LYS A 288 -26.58 5.27 -12.42
C LYS A 288 -25.99 6.48 -13.12
N GLN A 289 -25.60 6.32 -14.38
CA GLN A 289 -25.07 7.42 -15.17
C GLN A 289 -26.11 8.54 -15.29
N GLY A 290 -25.75 9.76 -14.89
CA GLY A 290 -26.62 10.94 -14.90
C GLY A 290 -27.53 11.09 -13.68
N GLU A 291 -27.51 10.14 -12.76
CA GLU A 291 -28.26 10.23 -11.50
C GLU A 291 -27.65 11.28 -10.57
N ARG A 292 -28.51 12.08 -9.94
CA ARG A 292 -28.09 12.98 -8.85
C ARG A 292 -27.98 12.18 -7.56
N VAL A 293 -26.78 12.11 -7.02
CA VAL A 293 -26.46 11.45 -5.76
C VAL A 293 -26.65 12.42 -4.60
N ASP A 294 -27.38 12.01 -3.57
CA ASP A 294 -27.58 12.77 -2.34
C ASP A 294 -26.78 12.10 -1.21
N LEU A 295 -25.54 12.54 -1.04
CA LEU A 295 -24.61 11.91 -0.08
C LEU A 295 -25.15 11.93 1.35
N GLU A 296 -25.88 12.99 1.72
CA GLU A 296 -26.43 13.11 3.08
C GLU A 296 -27.51 12.05 3.30
N ARG A 297 -28.48 11.97 2.39
CA ARG A 297 -29.54 10.97 2.44
C ARG A 297 -29.01 9.54 2.33
N ASP A 298 -28.04 9.32 1.45
CA ASP A 298 -27.63 7.97 1.05
C ASP A 298 -26.58 7.35 2.01
N LEU A 299 -25.76 8.19 2.67
CA LEU A 299 -24.67 7.74 3.56
C LEU A 299 -24.90 8.03 5.05
N VAL A 300 -25.53 9.15 5.43
CA VAL A 300 -25.76 9.43 6.86
C VAL A 300 -26.69 8.39 7.44
N GLY A 301 -26.30 7.84 8.57
CA GLY A 301 -27.02 6.77 9.23
C GLY A 301 -26.54 5.36 8.87
N ARG A 302 -25.71 5.20 7.84
CA ARG A 302 -25.14 3.90 7.47
C ARG A 302 -24.10 3.45 8.49
N GLU A 303 -24.22 2.20 8.91
CA GLU A 303 -23.20 1.51 9.69
C GLU A 303 -22.07 1.06 8.77
N VAL A 304 -20.85 1.11 9.27
CA VAL A 304 -19.60 0.85 8.55
C VAL A 304 -18.58 0.21 9.48
N SER A 305 -17.65 -0.55 8.92
CA SER A 305 -16.42 -0.92 9.61
C SER A 305 -15.30 0.03 9.20
N ILE A 306 -14.61 0.65 10.16
CA ILE A 306 -13.48 1.57 9.90
C ILE A 306 -12.18 0.99 10.43
N ILE A 307 -11.10 1.16 9.68
CA ILE A 307 -9.74 0.81 10.13
C ILE A 307 -9.07 2.07 10.66
N VAL A 308 -8.76 2.08 11.96
CA VAL A 308 -8.11 3.19 12.64
C VAL A 308 -6.62 2.88 12.82
N THR A 309 -5.78 3.81 12.37
CA THR A 309 -4.34 3.82 12.65
C THR A 309 -3.97 5.07 13.45
N HIS A 310 -2.72 5.14 13.92
CA HIS A 310 -2.20 6.35 14.54
C HIS A 310 -1.10 6.94 13.68
N LYS A 311 -1.06 8.27 13.63
CA LYS A 311 0.05 9.04 13.08
C LYS A 311 0.57 9.97 14.17
N ASP A 312 1.86 10.30 14.10
CA ASP A 312 2.48 11.26 14.99
C ASP A 312 2.38 12.65 14.36
N GLY A 313 1.77 13.60 15.07
CA GLY A 313 1.68 15.01 14.70
C GLY A 313 2.49 15.89 15.66
N GLU A 314 2.46 17.20 15.44
CA GLU A 314 3.14 18.18 16.30
C GLU A 314 2.61 18.14 17.75
N ASP A 315 1.31 17.95 17.92
CA ASP A 315 0.63 17.86 19.23
C ASP A 315 0.65 16.44 19.83
N GLY A 316 1.34 15.50 19.20
CA GLY A 316 1.42 14.10 19.61
C GLY A 316 0.66 13.13 18.70
N PRO A 317 0.46 11.88 19.15
CA PRO A 317 -0.17 10.85 18.33
C PRO A 317 -1.68 11.10 18.20
N TYR A 318 -2.20 11.04 16.97
CA TYR A 318 -3.62 11.20 16.66
C TYR A 318 -4.16 10.01 15.85
N ALA A 319 -5.45 9.74 16.02
CA ALA A 319 -6.14 8.65 15.32
C ALA A 319 -6.56 9.08 13.90
N VAL A 320 -6.32 8.21 12.92
CA VAL A 320 -6.66 8.44 11.51
C VAL A 320 -7.40 7.23 10.97
N ILE A 321 -8.48 7.48 10.25
CA ILE A 321 -9.21 6.44 9.52
C ILE A 321 -8.44 6.12 8.23
N GLU A 322 -7.89 4.92 8.13
CA GLU A 322 -7.15 4.43 6.97
C GLU A 322 -8.09 3.95 5.86
N ASP A 323 -9.13 3.17 6.21
CA ASP A 323 -10.12 2.66 5.25
C ASP A 323 -11.52 2.53 5.89
N VAL A 324 -12.54 2.39 5.04
CA VAL A 324 -13.96 2.30 5.38
C VAL A 324 -14.64 1.19 4.57
N PHE A 325 -15.21 0.22 5.26
CA PHE A 325 -15.87 -0.96 4.70
C PHE A 325 -17.36 -0.98 5.06
N ALA A 326 -18.15 -1.66 4.23
CA ALA A 326 -19.51 -2.03 4.61
C ALA A 326 -19.45 -3.10 5.73
N PRO A 327 -20.39 -3.12 6.68
CA PRO A 327 -20.41 -4.15 7.70
C PRO A 327 -20.72 -5.50 7.06
N ASP A 328 -20.15 -6.57 7.64
CA ASP A 328 -20.37 -7.94 7.19
C ASP A 328 -21.88 -8.23 7.12
N GLY A 329 -22.40 -8.50 5.92
CA GLY A 329 -23.81 -8.77 5.67
C GLY A 329 -24.63 -7.62 5.05
N ALA A 330 -24.11 -6.40 4.93
CA ALA A 330 -24.86 -5.29 4.33
C ALA A 330 -25.13 -5.47 2.83
N ALA A 331 -24.35 -6.27 2.12
CA ALA A 331 -24.49 -6.49 0.69
C ALA A 331 -25.82 -7.16 0.29
N GLU A 332 -26.50 -7.83 1.21
CA GLU A 332 -27.78 -8.51 0.91
C GLU A 332 -29.00 -7.57 1.02
N ALA A 333 -28.89 -6.44 1.74
CA ALA A 333 -30.03 -5.56 2.01
C ALA A 333 -30.26 -4.45 0.96
N VAL A 334 -29.43 -4.37 -0.09
CA VAL A 334 -29.48 -3.30 -1.12
C VAL A 334 -29.99 -3.80 -2.47
N LYS A 335 -30.69 -4.94 -2.51
CA LYS A 335 -31.43 -5.42 -3.70
C LYS A 335 -32.91 -5.12 -3.58
#